data_AF-M1MQM9-F1
#
_entry.id   AF-M1MQM9-F1
#
_cell.length_a   1.000
_cell.length_b   1.000
_cell.length_c   1.000
_cell.angle_alpha   90.00
_cell.angle_beta   90.00
_cell.angle_gamma   90.00
#
_symmetry.space_group_name_H-M   'P 1'
#
loop_
_entity.id
_entity.type
_entity.pdbx_description
1 polymer ?
#
loop_
_entity_poly.entity_id
_entity_poly.type
_entity_poly.pdbx_seq_one_letter_code
_entity_poly.pdbx_strand_id
1 'polypeptide(L)' 'FTQQYQLAVCNSNRTPCKDPPDKLFTVHGLWPSSTVGPDPSNCPIRNIRKREKLLEPQLAIIWP' A
#
# COMPACT_ATOMS: atom_id res chain seq x y z
N PHE A 1 -7.03 0.68 -8.03
CA PHE A 1 -6.11 1.57 -7.30
C PHE A 1 -6.83 2.05 -6.06
N THR A 2 -6.27 1.78 -4.88
CA THR A 2 -6.94 2.06 -3.62
C THR A 2 -6.04 2.87 -2.71
N GLN A 3 -6.63 3.88 -2.09
CA GLN A 3 -6.00 4.75 -1.12
C GLN A 3 -6.66 4.53 0.25
N GLN A 4 -5.91 4.82 1.31
CA GLN A 4 -6.38 4.78 2.68
C GLN A 4 -6.17 6.14 3.35
N TYR A 5 -7.12 6.57 4.17
CA TYR A 5 -6.98 7.77 4.98
C TYR A 5 -6.27 7.41 6.30
N GLN A 6 -5.05 7.90 6.50
CA GLN A 6 -4.18 7.40 7.58
C GLN A 6 -4.82 7.51 8.97
N LEU A 7 -5.46 8.65 9.28
CA LEU A 7 -6.13 8.84 10.57
C LEU A 7 -7.25 7.82 10.82
N ALA A 8 -8.01 7.44 9.78
CA ALA A 8 -9.04 6.41 9.93
C ALA A 8 -8.43 5.03 10.11
N VAL A 9 -7.34 4.71 9.40
CA VAL A 9 -6.63 3.43 9.55
C VAL A 9 -6.04 3.26 10.94
N CYS A 10 -5.37 4.28 11.47
CA CYS A 10 -4.78 4.22 12.81
C CYS A 10 -5.81 4.13 13.95
N ASN A 11 -7.07 4.45 13.66
CA ASN A 11 -8.19 4.30 14.59
C ASN A 11 -9.05 3.06 14.31
N SER A 12 -8.71 2.24 13.31
CA SER A 12 -9.55 1.12 12.85
C SER A 12 -9.40 -0.16 13.68
N ASN A 13 -8.30 -0.32 14.42
CA ASN A 13 -8.01 -1.52 15.20
C ASN A 13 -7.46 -1.14 16.58
N ARG A 14 -7.46 -2.11 17.52
CA ARG A 14 -6.92 -1.95 18.87
C ARG A 14 -5.41 -1.72 18.89
N THR A 15 -4.69 -2.17 17.87
CA THR A 15 -3.25 -1.94 17.76
C THR A 15 -3.00 -0.51 17.30
N PRO A 16 -2.41 0.35 18.14
CA PRO A 16 -2.13 1.73 17.74
C PRO A 16 -1.02 1.78 16.70
N CYS A 17 -1.09 2.77 15.82
CA CYS A 17 0.04 3.15 14.97
C CYS A 17 1.20 3.63 15.84
N LYS A 18 2.43 3.27 15.46
CA LYS A 18 3.65 3.71 16.14
C LYS A 18 3.94 5.19 15.86
N ASP A 19 3.78 5.57 14.61
CA ASP A 19 3.97 6.94 14.13
C ASP A 19 2.62 7.68 14.10
N PRO A 20 2.62 9.00 14.38
CA PRO A 20 1.40 9.80 14.29
C PRO A 20 0.89 9.85 12.84
N PRO A 21 -0.40 9.60 12.57
CA PRO A 21 -0.95 9.66 11.23
C PRO A 21 -1.15 11.09 10.75
N ASP A 22 -0.88 11.31 9.47
CA ASP A 22 -1.30 12.52 8.77
C ASP A 22 -2.80 12.50 8.45
N LYS A 23 -3.36 13.67 8.17
CA LYS A 23 -4.74 13.81 7.66
C LYS A 23 -4.76 13.75 6.14
N LEU A 24 -4.21 12.68 5.57
CA LEU A 24 -4.03 12.51 4.13
C LEU A 24 -4.45 11.11 3.66
N PHE A 25 -4.78 11.01 2.37
CA PHE A 25 -4.88 9.74 1.68
C PHE A 25 -3.50 9.34 1.15
N THR A 26 -3.07 8.12 1.46
CA THR A 26 -1.88 7.49 0.89
C THR A 26 -2.26 6.19 0.20
N VAL A 27 -1.37 5.66 -0.64
CA VAL A 27 -1.61 4.41 -1.35
C VAL A 27 -1.76 3.28 -0.33
N HIS A 28 -2.82 2.49 -0.49
CA HIS A 28 -3.01 1.24 0.22
C HIS A 28 -2.61 0.05 -0.67
N GLY A 29 -3.03 0.09 -1.94
CA GLY A 29 -2.81 -1.01 -2.85
C GLY A 29 -3.02 -0.66 -4.32
N LEU A 30 -2.21 -1.30 -5.16
CA LEU A 30 -2.44 -1.41 -6.60
C LEU A 30 -2.60 -2.89 -6.96
N TRP A 31 -3.84 -3.32 -7.14
CA TRP A 31 -4.17 -4.71 -7.35
C TRP A 31 -4.63 -4.96 -8.79
N PRO A 32 -3.99 -5.89 -9.52
CA PRO A 32 -4.60 -6.51 -10.69
C PRO A 32 -5.90 -7.19 -10.24
N SER A 33 -6.99 -6.93 -10.95
CA SER A 33 -8.33 -7.37 -10.54
C SER A 33 -9.08 -8.00 -11.70
N SER A 34 -9.94 -8.96 -11.37
CA SER A 34 -10.79 -9.67 -12.32
C SER A 34 -12.18 -9.04 -12.32
N THR A 35 -12.79 -8.88 -13.49
CA THR A 35 -14.19 -8.42 -13.58
C THR A 35 -15.18 -9.53 -13.22
N VAL A 36 -14.76 -10.79 -13.35
CA VAL A 36 -15.55 -11.98 -13.03
C VAL A 36 -14.69 -12.93 -12.22
N GLY A 37 -15.22 -13.40 -11.09
CA GLY A 37 -14.50 -14.30 -10.18
C GLY A 37 -13.43 -13.60 -9.34
N PRO A 38 -12.60 -14.37 -8.62
CA PRO A 38 -11.60 -13.82 -7.70
C PRO A 38 -10.48 -13.06 -8.41
N ASP A 39 -9.89 -12.10 -7.70
CA ASP A 39 -8.68 -11.41 -8.14
C ASP A 39 -7.48 -12.37 -8.14
N PRO A 40 -6.56 -12.25 -9.13
CA PRO A 40 -5.34 -13.01 -9.12
C PRO A 40 -4.46 -12.62 -7.92
N SER A 41 -3.81 -13.60 -7.31
CA SER A 41 -2.85 -13.39 -6.22
C SER A 41 -1.63 -14.31 -6.38
N ASN A 42 -0.48 -13.86 -5.87
CA ASN A 42 0.77 -14.64 -5.83
C ASN A 42 1.21 -15.21 -7.18
N CYS A 43 1.14 -14.42 -8.25
CA CYS A 43 1.53 -14.85 -9.58
C CYS A 43 3.01 -15.25 -9.66
N PRO A 44 3.38 -16.25 -10.48
CA PRO A 44 4.78 -16.59 -10.73
C PRO A 44 5.58 -15.39 -11.25
N ILE A 45 6.71 -15.10 -10.61
CA ILE A 45 7.59 -13.99 -11.03
C ILE A 45 8.45 -14.41 -12.22
N ARG A 46 8.63 -13.49 -13.18
CA ARG A 46 9.52 -13.71 -14.33
C ARG A 46 10.95 -13.27 -14.07
N ASN A 47 11.13 -12.21 -13.27
CA ASN A 47 12.43 -11.58 -13.00
C ASN A 47 12.48 -11.08 -11.55
N ILE A 48 13.65 -11.16 -10.93
CA ILE A 48 13.93 -10.51 -9.63
C ILE A 48 14.62 -9.18 -9.91
N ARG A 49 14.09 -8.07 -9.35
CA ARG A 49 14.72 -6.75 -9.45
C ARG A 49 14.97 -6.18 -8.05
N LYS A 50 16.02 -5.38 -7.93
CA LYS A 50 16.25 -4.54 -6.75
C LYS A 50 15.43 -3.26 -6.89
N ARG A 51 14.99 -2.71 -5.75
CA ARG A 51 14.29 -1.42 -5.73
C ARG A 51 15.29 -0.32 -6.08
N GLU A 52 14.88 0.60 -6.94
CA GLU A 52 15.68 1.77 -7.27
C GLU A 52 15.80 2.69 -6.06
N LYS A 53 17.02 3.16 -5.76
CA LYS A 53 17.28 4.00 -4.56
C LYS A 53 16.47 5.30 -4.57
N LEU A 54 16.19 5.85 -5.75
CA LEU A 54 15.39 7.06 -5.91
C LEU A 54 13.89 6.83 -5.61
N LEU A 55 13.44 5.58 -5.60
CA LEU A 55 12.04 5.22 -5.37
C LEU A 55 11.71 5.09 -3.88
N GLU A 56 12.67 4.71 -3.04
CA GLU A 56 12.45 4.50 -1.61
C GLU A 56 11.94 5.75 -0.86
N PRO A 57 12.53 6.95 -1.05
CA PRO A 57 12.03 8.16 -0.37
C PRO A 57 10.63 8.54 -0.82
N GLN A 58 10.29 8.29 -2.09
CA GLN A 58 8.95 8.59 -2.61
C GLN A 58 7.91 7.66 -1.99
N LEU A 59 8.22 6.35 -1.90
CA LEU A 59 7.34 5.37 -1.28
C LEU A 59 7.10 5.66 0.20
N ALA A 60 8.12 6.09 0.96
CA ALA A 60 7.95 6.46 2.37
C ALA A 60 6.92 7.60 2.58
N ILE A 61 6.67 8.42 1.55
CA ILE A 61 5.69 9.52 1.60
C ILE A 61 4.34 9.08 1.03
N ILE A 62 4.32 8.46 -0.16
CA ILE A 62 3.06 8.17 -0.87
C ILE A 62 2.45 6.82 -0.51
N TRP A 63 3.25 5.89 0.00
CA TRP A 63 2.85 4.53 0.36
C TRP A 63 3.57 4.06 1.65
N PRO A 64 3.34 4.74 2.79
CA PRO A 64 3.90 4.36 4.07
C PRO A 64 3.31 3.03 4.59
#